data_AF-A0A3D3L7B8-F1
#
_entry.id   AF-A0A3D3L7B8-F1
#
_cell.length_a   1.000
_cell.length_b   1.000
_cell.length_c   1.000
_cell.angle_alpha   90.00
_cell.angle_beta   90.00
_cell.angle_gamma   90.00
#
_symmetry.space_group_name_H-M   'P 1'
#
loop_
_entity.id
_entity.type
_entity.pdbx_description
1 polymer ?
#
loop_
_entity_poly.entity_id
_entity_poly.type
_entity_poly.pdbx_seq_one_letter_code
_entity_poly.pdbx_strand_id
1 'polypeptide(L)'
;MLQLAYESLNPADYQTAEEDDITGDLCDHMKHLTEIAPTERWMGQFSIHDQDPSSGVTSAKTGLPRKGKRRPKIDIRIVCKQQVPNRGYCIEAKRLYRSDSVGEYLDDEGIGAFILGEYAKDDDHGGMIGYVQNGKMQDWLSKVETRLPKLPHHRTAGKIQSWE
;
A
#
# COMPACT_ATOMS: atom_id res chain seq x y z
N MET A 1 7.71 0.44 -13.82
CA MET A 1 6.89 -0.76 -13.54
C MET A 1 5.48 -0.37 -13.14
N LEU A 2 5.22 0.16 -11.94
CA LEU A 2 3.87 0.58 -11.50
C LEU A 2 3.20 1.53 -12.51
N GLN A 3 3.91 2.57 -12.96
CA GLN A 3 3.41 3.50 -13.97
C GLN A 3 3.06 2.80 -15.30
N LEU A 4 3.92 1.90 -15.79
CA LEU A 4 3.68 1.19 -17.06
C LEU A 4 2.47 0.26 -16.96
N ALA A 5 2.29 -0.40 -15.82
CA ALA A 5 1.10 -1.21 -15.57
C ALA A 5 -0.16 -0.34 -15.53
N TYR A 6 -0.12 0.79 -14.83
CA TYR A 6 -1.23 1.75 -14.82
C TYR A 6 -1.57 2.27 -16.23
N GLU A 7 -0.57 2.58 -17.05
CA GLU A 7 -0.75 3.04 -18.44
C GLU A 7 -1.37 1.97 -19.36
N SER A 8 -1.28 0.68 -18.98
CA SER A 8 -1.95 -0.41 -19.69
C SER A 8 -3.41 -0.62 -19.27
N LEU A 9 -3.86 0.00 -18.18
CA LEU A 9 -5.24 -0.01 -17.75
C LEU A 9 -6.07 1.03 -18.52
N ASN A 10 -7.36 0.77 -18.69
CA ASN A 10 -8.32 1.72 -19.23
C ASN A 10 -9.15 2.32 -18.10
N PRO A 11 -8.95 3.59 -17.69
CA PRO A 11 -9.63 4.19 -16.55
C PRO A 11 -11.16 4.16 -16.62
N ALA A 12 -11.74 4.12 -17.83
CA ALA A 12 -13.19 4.06 -18.02
C ALA A 12 -13.80 2.77 -17.44
N ASP A 13 -13.06 1.65 -17.50
CA ASP A 13 -13.54 0.35 -17.02
C ASP A 13 -13.61 0.30 -15.48
N TYR A 14 -12.89 1.20 -14.82
CA TYR A 14 -12.76 1.25 -13.36
C TYR A 14 -13.59 2.37 -12.71
N GLN A 15 -14.46 3.06 -13.43
CA GLN A 15 -15.20 4.21 -12.88
C GLN A 15 -16.05 3.86 -11.64
N THR A 16 -16.54 2.62 -11.57
CA THR A 16 -17.39 2.10 -10.48
C THR A 16 -16.80 0.86 -9.80
N ALA A 17 -15.57 0.49 -10.16
CA ALA A 17 -14.91 -0.69 -9.61
C ALA A 17 -14.59 -0.51 -8.12
N GLU A 18 -14.57 -1.64 -7.40
CA GLU A 18 -14.10 -1.69 -6.02
C GLU A 18 -12.57 -1.66 -5.97
N GLU A 19 -12.03 -1.32 -4.80
CA GLU A 19 -10.59 -1.13 -4.57
C GLU A 19 -9.78 -2.39 -4.90
N ASP A 20 -10.24 -3.53 -4.41
CA ASP A 20 -9.61 -4.83 -4.62
C ASP A 20 -9.58 -5.22 -6.11
N ASP A 21 -10.62 -4.88 -6.88
CA ASP A 21 -10.68 -5.19 -8.31
C ASP A 21 -9.64 -4.39 -9.09
N ILE A 22 -9.54 -3.08 -8.82
CA ILE A 22 -8.55 -2.20 -9.47
C ILE A 22 -7.13 -2.65 -9.11
N THR A 23 -6.91 -2.97 -7.83
CA THR A 23 -5.61 -3.40 -7.30
C THR A 23 -5.18 -4.74 -7.89
N GLY A 24 -6.10 -5.70 -7.97
CA GLY A 24 -5.86 -7.02 -8.55
C GLY A 24 -5.44 -6.91 -10.02
N ASP A 25 -6.20 -6.16 -10.83
CA ASP A 25 -5.88 -5.94 -12.24
C ASP A 25 -4.53 -5.22 -12.43
N LEU A 26 -4.26 -4.20 -11.61
CA LEU A 26 -2.98 -3.51 -11.62
C LEU A 26 -1.83 -4.47 -11.29
N CYS A 27 -1.99 -5.32 -10.28
CA CYS A 27 -1.02 -6.34 -9.91
C CYS A 27 -0.78 -7.33 -11.04
N ASP A 28 -1.81 -7.76 -11.74
CA ASP A 28 -1.68 -8.71 -12.85
C ASP A 28 -0.91 -8.11 -14.04
N HIS A 29 -1.16 -6.84 -14.36
CA HIS A 29 -0.36 -6.12 -15.36
C HIS A 29 1.09 -5.95 -14.89
N MET A 30 1.34 -5.62 -13.62
CA MET A 30 2.69 -5.56 -13.08
C MET A 30 3.40 -6.91 -13.13
N LYS A 31 2.73 -8.02 -12.77
CA LYS A 31 3.27 -9.39 -12.89
C LYS A 31 3.61 -9.73 -14.32
N HIS A 32 2.80 -9.31 -15.29
CA HIS A 32 3.11 -9.50 -16.71
C HIS A 32 4.45 -8.82 -17.08
N LEU A 33 4.65 -7.58 -16.62
CA LEU A 33 5.87 -6.79 -16.83
C LEU A 33 7.09 -7.28 -16.05
N THR A 34 6.95 -8.19 -15.08
CA THR A 34 8.07 -8.68 -14.26
C THR A 34 8.37 -10.16 -14.43
N GLU A 35 7.36 -10.99 -14.63
CA GLU A 35 7.48 -12.45 -14.56
C GLU A 35 7.22 -13.14 -15.91
N ILE A 36 6.41 -12.54 -16.79
CA ILE A 36 6.01 -13.17 -18.06
C ILE A 36 6.80 -12.58 -19.22
N ALA A 37 6.70 -11.27 -19.43
CA ALA A 37 7.34 -10.55 -20.53
C ALA A 37 7.98 -9.27 -20.00
N PRO A 38 9.15 -9.37 -19.33
CA PRO A 38 9.80 -8.19 -18.77
C PRO A 38 10.13 -7.16 -19.84
N THR A 39 9.50 -5.99 -19.75
CA THR A 39 9.75 -4.89 -20.70
C THR A 39 11.19 -4.41 -20.60
N GLU A 40 11.71 -4.36 -19.38
CA GLU A 40 13.11 -4.03 -19.09
C GLU A 40 13.75 -5.15 -18.27
N ARG A 41 15.04 -5.41 -18.51
CA ARG A 41 15.76 -6.50 -17.84
C ARG A 41 15.75 -6.38 -16.32
N TRP A 42 15.79 -5.16 -15.79
CA TRP A 42 15.77 -4.92 -14.34
C TRP A 42 14.41 -5.28 -13.71
N MET A 43 13.30 -5.24 -14.47
CA MET A 43 11.97 -5.55 -13.93
C MET A 43 11.86 -7.02 -13.54
N GLY A 44 12.57 -7.93 -14.23
CA GLY A 44 12.63 -9.35 -13.89
C GLY A 44 13.26 -9.67 -12.53
N GLN A 45 13.78 -8.66 -11.83
CA GLN A 45 14.36 -8.79 -10.49
C GLN A 45 13.32 -8.60 -9.38
N PHE A 46 12.10 -8.21 -9.74
CA PHE A 46 11.01 -7.95 -8.82
C PHE A 46 9.93 -9.04 -8.90
N SER A 47 9.29 -9.36 -7.78
CA SER A 47 8.01 -10.10 -7.75
C SER A 47 6.93 -9.24 -7.14
N ILE A 48 5.72 -9.42 -7.64
CA ILE A 48 4.54 -8.65 -7.25
C ILE A 48 3.56 -9.58 -6.57
N HIS A 49 3.18 -9.22 -5.35
CA HIS A 49 2.24 -9.97 -4.52
C HIS A 49 1.03 -9.11 -4.27
N ASP A 50 -0.13 -9.65 -4.63
CA ASP A 50 -1.44 -9.05 -4.42
C ASP A 50 -2.03 -9.58 -3.11
N GLN A 51 -2.54 -8.68 -2.27
CA GLN A 51 -3.21 -9.04 -1.01
C GLN A 51 -2.31 -9.91 -0.10
N ASP A 52 -1.01 -9.57 0.00
CA ASP A 52 0.01 -10.35 0.72
C ASP A 52 -0.24 -10.29 2.24
N PRO A 53 -0.49 -11.44 2.90
CA PRO A 53 -0.79 -11.44 4.33
C PRO A 53 0.44 -11.11 5.18
N SER A 54 0.32 -10.05 5.98
CA SER A 54 1.34 -9.71 6.98
C SER A 54 1.43 -10.78 8.07
N SER A 55 2.66 -11.18 8.39
CA SER A 55 2.95 -12.18 9.42
C SER A 55 3.20 -11.52 10.78
N GLY A 56 3.07 -12.28 11.88
CA GLY A 56 3.43 -11.79 13.22
C GLY A 56 2.47 -10.76 13.85
N VAL A 57 1.42 -10.32 13.17
CA VAL A 57 0.47 -9.33 13.70
C VAL A 57 -0.39 -9.92 14.82
N THR A 58 -0.48 -9.21 15.94
CA THR A 58 -1.29 -9.59 17.11
C THR A 58 -2.57 -8.76 17.17
N SER A 59 -3.69 -9.35 17.59
CA SER A 59 -4.93 -8.59 17.79
C SER A 59 -4.85 -7.75 19.05
N ALA A 60 -5.06 -6.43 18.94
CA ALA A 60 -5.16 -5.55 20.11
C ALA A 60 -6.31 -5.94 21.07
N LYS A 61 -7.39 -6.55 20.54
CA LYS A 61 -8.56 -6.95 21.33
C LYS A 61 -8.32 -8.22 22.15
N THR A 62 -7.58 -9.20 21.61
CA THR A 62 -7.43 -10.51 22.25
C THR A 62 -6.02 -10.80 22.75
N GLY A 63 -5.02 -10.01 22.33
CA GLY A 63 -3.61 -10.27 22.61
C GLY A 63 -3.05 -11.51 21.89
N LEU A 64 -3.82 -12.13 20.97
CA LEU A 64 -3.43 -13.35 20.28
C LEU A 64 -2.98 -13.08 18.83
N PRO A 65 -2.08 -13.89 18.26
CA PRO A 65 -1.68 -13.78 16.86
C PRO A 65 -2.87 -13.88 15.91
N ARG A 66 -2.95 -12.96 14.96
CA ARG A 66 -3.89 -13.02 13.84
C ARG A 66 -3.40 -14.12 12.88
N LYS A 67 -4.27 -15.11 12.60
CA LYS A 67 -3.97 -16.28 11.77
C LYS A 67 -5.00 -16.46 10.66
N GLY A 68 -4.59 -17.08 9.56
CA GLY A 68 -5.46 -17.39 8.42
C GLY A 68 -6.06 -16.13 7.80
N LYS A 69 -7.37 -16.17 7.53
CA LYS A 69 -8.15 -15.04 6.98
C LYS A 69 -8.15 -13.78 7.86
N ARG A 70 -7.79 -13.92 9.14
CA ARG A 70 -7.73 -12.78 10.05
C ARG A 70 -6.43 -12.00 9.93
N ARG A 71 -5.40 -12.50 9.24
CA ARG A 71 -4.18 -11.72 9.00
C ARG A 71 -4.56 -10.48 8.19
N PRO A 72 -4.05 -9.30 8.55
CA PRO A 72 -4.17 -8.17 7.66
C PRO A 72 -3.36 -8.47 6.39
N LYS A 73 -3.75 -7.82 5.31
CA LYS A 73 -3.19 -8.02 3.99
C LYS A 73 -2.79 -6.65 3.48
N ILE A 74 -1.60 -6.59 2.89
CA ILE A 74 -1.15 -5.41 2.16
C ILE A 74 -1.68 -5.53 0.73
N ASP A 75 -2.29 -4.48 0.22
CA ASP A 75 -2.86 -4.46 -1.13
C ASP A 75 -1.83 -4.86 -2.19
N ILE A 76 -0.64 -4.25 -2.17
CA ILE A 76 0.47 -4.58 -3.08
C ILE A 76 1.79 -4.70 -2.32
N ARG A 77 2.49 -5.82 -2.48
CA ARG A 77 3.87 -5.96 -2.05
C ARG A 77 4.80 -6.23 -3.22
N ILE A 78 5.82 -5.38 -3.36
CA ILE A 78 6.86 -5.50 -4.38
C ILE A 78 8.15 -5.96 -3.70
N VAL A 79 8.72 -7.08 -4.16
CA VAL A 79 9.93 -7.67 -3.55
C VAL A 79 11.07 -7.73 -4.55
N CYS A 80 12.21 -7.13 -4.20
CA CYS A 80 13.46 -7.23 -4.97
C CYS A 80 14.26 -8.46 -4.55
N LYS A 81 14.56 -9.33 -5.51
CA LYS A 81 15.19 -10.66 -5.30
C LYS A 81 16.73 -10.65 -5.39
N GLN A 82 17.36 -9.48 -5.49
CA GLN A 82 18.81 -9.38 -5.73
C GLN A 82 19.70 -9.47 -4.48
N GLN A 83 19.13 -9.41 -3.28
CA GLN A 83 19.88 -9.41 -2.03
C GLN A 83 19.17 -10.23 -0.96
N VAL A 84 19.91 -10.70 0.05
CA VAL A 84 19.36 -11.42 1.20
C VAL A 84 19.71 -10.63 2.48
N PRO A 85 18.71 -10.25 3.31
CA PRO A 85 17.27 -10.46 3.09
C PRO A 85 16.75 -9.66 1.88
N ASN A 86 15.71 -10.18 1.22
CA ASN A 86 15.07 -9.47 0.11
C ASN A 86 14.55 -8.12 0.61
N ARG A 87 14.61 -7.09 -0.25
CA ARG A 87 13.99 -5.79 0.07
C ARG A 87 12.55 -5.73 -0.39
N GLY A 88 11.68 -5.22 0.47
CA GLY A 88 10.24 -5.13 0.23
C GLY A 88 9.73 -3.70 0.21
N TYR A 89 8.74 -3.46 -0.65
CA TYR A 89 7.96 -2.24 -0.70
C TYR A 89 6.49 -2.60 -0.53
N CYS A 90 5.87 -2.13 0.55
CA CYS A 90 4.45 -2.28 0.82
C CYS A 90 3.70 -1.06 0.31
N ILE A 91 2.59 -1.28 -0.36
CA ILE A 91 1.71 -0.21 -0.86
C ILE A 91 0.30 -0.59 -0.48
N GLU A 92 -0.38 0.29 0.24
CA GLU A 92 -1.85 0.22 0.39
C GLU A 92 -2.52 1.13 -0.65
N ALA A 93 -3.74 0.76 -1.03
CA ALA A 93 -4.54 1.48 -1.99
C ALA A 93 -5.80 2.04 -1.32
N LYS A 94 -6.24 3.22 -1.77
CA LYS A 94 -7.59 3.72 -1.46
C LYS A 94 -8.28 4.30 -2.68
N ARG A 95 -9.59 4.07 -2.81
CA ARG A 95 -10.41 4.78 -3.80
C ARG A 95 -10.64 6.23 -3.40
N LEU A 96 -10.46 7.15 -4.36
CA LEU A 96 -10.76 8.57 -4.22
C LEU A 96 -11.95 8.92 -5.11
N TYR A 97 -13.15 8.71 -4.56
CA TYR A 97 -14.41 8.74 -5.31
C TYR A 97 -15.51 9.61 -4.67
N ARG A 98 -15.47 9.77 -3.34
CA ARG A 98 -16.37 10.65 -2.57
C ARG A 98 -15.59 11.69 -1.76
N SER A 99 -16.21 12.81 -1.44
CA SER A 99 -15.52 13.93 -0.76
C SER A 99 -14.88 13.54 0.59
N ASP A 100 -15.42 12.52 1.26
CA ASP A 100 -14.94 11.93 2.51
C ASP A 100 -13.88 10.84 2.33
N SER A 101 -13.70 10.26 1.14
CA SER A 101 -12.69 9.21 0.85
C SER A 101 -11.24 9.61 1.16
N VAL A 102 -10.93 10.91 1.16
CA VAL A 102 -9.61 11.38 1.60
C VAL A 102 -9.38 11.17 3.10
N GLY A 103 -10.44 10.97 3.88
CA GLY A 103 -10.36 10.51 5.26
C GLY A 103 -9.84 9.08 5.35
N GLU A 104 -10.42 8.16 4.56
CA GLU A 104 -9.99 6.75 4.46
C GLU A 104 -8.53 6.64 3.97
N TYR A 105 -8.10 7.51 3.06
CA TYR A 105 -6.69 7.59 2.63
C TYR A 105 -5.73 7.98 3.77
N LEU A 106 -6.20 8.78 4.72
CA LEU A 106 -5.36 9.41 5.73
C LEU A 106 -5.50 8.82 7.14
N ASP A 107 -6.49 7.96 7.38
CA ASP A 107 -6.74 7.41 8.71
C ASP A 107 -5.71 6.35 9.13
N ASP A 108 -5.98 5.71 10.28
CA ASP A 108 -5.11 4.69 10.88
C ASP A 108 -5.03 3.41 10.03
N GLU A 109 -5.99 3.16 9.12
CA GLU A 109 -5.98 2.02 8.18
C GLU A 109 -5.40 2.41 6.81
N GLY A 110 -5.33 3.70 6.48
CA GLY A 110 -4.63 4.27 5.33
C GLY A 110 -3.17 4.62 5.62
N ILE A 111 -2.77 5.87 5.31
CA ILE A 111 -1.37 6.30 5.50
C ILE A 111 -0.90 6.21 6.97
N GLY A 112 -1.83 6.30 7.93
CA GLY A 112 -1.56 6.19 9.35
C GLY A 112 -0.96 4.84 9.73
N ALA A 113 -1.37 3.75 9.07
CA ALA A 113 -0.87 2.41 9.36
C ALA A 113 0.65 2.28 9.14
N PHE A 114 1.20 2.99 8.14
CA PHE A 114 2.64 3.05 7.90
C PHE A 114 3.35 3.98 8.88
N ILE A 115 2.75 5.13 9.22
CA ILE A 115 3.31 6.08 10.17
C ILE A 115 3.41 5.47 11.58
N LEU A 116 2.42 4.66 11.95
CA LEU A 116 2.35 3.96 13.23
C LEU A 116 3.15 2.65 13.26
N GLY A 117 3.67 2.20 12.11
CA GLY A 117 4.41 0.95 11.99
C GLY A 117 3.55 -0.30 12.20
N GLU A 118 2.24 -0.20 11.98
CA GLU A 118 1.33 -1.34 12.02
C GLU A 118 1.50 -2.25 10.79
N TYR A 119 1.86 -1.64 9.66
CA TYR A 119 2.27 -2.31 8.43
C TYR A 119 3.75 -2.14 8.13
N ALA A 120 4.28 -3.05 7.29
CA ALA A 120 5.66 -3.02 6.81
C ALA A 120 6.74 -3.06 7.92
N LYS A 121 6.43 -3.58 9.12
CA LYS A 121 7.42 -3.69 10.22
C LYS A 121 8.71 -4.41 9.79
N ASP A 122 8.57 -5.37 8.89
CA ASP A 122 9.66 -6.20 8.37
C ASP A 122 10.08 -5.81 6.94
N ASP A 123 9.46 -4.79 6.34
CA ASP A 123 9.74 -4.31 4.98
C ASP A 123 10.44 -2.94 5.03
N ASP A 124 11.30 -2.64 4.07
CA ASP A 124 12.15 -1.45 4.11
C ASP A 124 11.38 -0.15 3.84
N HIS A 125 10.29 -0.25 3.09
CA HIS A 125 9.56 0.90 2.56
C HIS A 125 8.05 0.66 2.52
N GLY A 126 7.28 1.70 2.81
CA GLY A 126 5.83 1.72 2.77
C GLY A 126 5.30 2.94 2.02
N GLY A 127 4.12 2.82 1.40
CA GLY A 127 3.49 3.91 0.67
C GLY A 127 2.00 3.71 0.43
N MET A 128 1.36 4.73 -0.13
CA MET A 128 -0.07 4.73 -0.45
C MET A 128 -0.28 5.12 -1.91
N ILE A 129 -1.20 4.45 -2.59
CA ILE A 129 -1.74 4.88 -3.89
C ILE A 129 -3.21 5.25 -3.77
N GLY A 130 -3.63 6.25 -4.54
CA GLY A 130 -5.01 6.72 -4.55
C GLY A 130 -5.62 6.59 -5.94
N TYR A 131 -6.70 5.81 -6.09
CA TYR A 131 -7.40 5.68 -7.36
C TYR A 131 -8.41 6.81 -7.53
N VAL A 132 -8.09 7.81 -8.36
CA VAL A 132 -8.98 8.94 -8.65
C VAL A 132 -10.07 8.51 -9.62
N GLN A 133 -11.27 8.22 -9.11
CA GLN A 133 -12.43 7.81 -9.92
C GLN A 133 -13.39 8.97 -10.20
N ASN A 134 -13.29 10.07 -9.46
CA ASN A 134 -14.14 11.25 -9.62
C ASN A 134 -13.36 12.54 -9.34
N GLY A 135 -13.77 13.65 -9.97
CA GLY A 135 -13.11 14.95 -9.82
C GLY A 135 -11.74 15.02 -10.49
N LYS A 136 -10.96 16.05 -10.18
CA LYS A 136 -9.61 16.23 -10.74
C LYS A 136 -8.56 15.87 -9.70
N MET A 137 -7.41 15.36 -10.17
CA MET A 137 -6.28 15.02 -9.32
C MET A 137 -5.85 16.18 -8.41
N GLN A 138 -5.86 17.42 -8.91
CA GLN A 138 -5.51 18.61 -8.12
C GLN A 138 -6.45 18.86 -6.94
N ASP A 139 -7.74 18.53 -7.07
CA ASP A 139 -8.71 18.68 -6.00
C ASP A 139 -8.41 17.71 -4.85
N TRP A 140 -7.99 16.49 -5.19
CA TRP A 140 -7.58 15.48 -4.21
C TRP A 140 -6.27 15.82 -3.55
N LEU A 141 -5.28 16.26 -4.33
CA LEU A 141 -4.00 16.72 -3.81
C LEU A 141 -4.20 17.83 -2.77
N SER A 142 -5.00 18.84 -3.09
CA SER A 142 -5.32 19.94 -2.17
C SER A 142 -5.98 19.45 -0.87
N LYS A 143 -6.90 18.47 -0.98
CA LYS A 143 -7.54 17.86 0.19
C LYS A 143 -6.54 17.09 1.06
N VAL A 144 -5.63 16.32 0.44
CA VAL A 144 -4.57 15.58 1.14
C VAL A 144 -3.64 16.55 1.85
N GLU A 145 -3.10 17.55 1.14
CA GLU A 145 -2.19 18.56 1.70
C GLU A 145 -2.80 19.33 2.87
N THR A 146 -4.11 19.62 2.81
CA THR A 146 -4.81 20.32 3.89
C THR A 146 -4.99 19.47 5.16
N ARG A 147 -5.08 18.15 5.01
CA ARG A 147 -5.38 17.21 6.11
C ARG A 147 -4.13 16.52 6.66
N LEU A 148 -3.11 16.29 5.84
CA LEU A 148 -1.88 15.60 6.22
C LEU A 148 -1.20 16.20 7.47
N PRO A 149 -1.07 17.54 7.63
CA PRO A 149 -0.47 18.13 8.83
C PRO A 149 -1.30 17.96 10.11
N LYS A 150 -2.59 17.59 9.97
CA LYS A 150 -3.51 17.38 11.09
C LYS A 150 -3.52 15.93 11.54
N LEU A 151 -2.81 15.04 10.84
CA LEU A 151 -2.66 13.68 11.31
C LEU A 151 -1.98 13.70 12.67
N PRO A 152 -2.51 12.97 13.65
CA PRO A 152 -1.93 12.95 14.97
C PRO A 152 -0.47 12.51 14.86
N HIS A 153 0.47 13.41 15.15
CA HIS A 153 1.90 13.10 15.29
C HIS A 153 2.18 12.25 16.55
N HIS A 154 1.18 11.62 17.16
CA HIS A 154 1.25 11.10 18.51
C HIS A 154 1.31 9.57 18.56
N ARG A 155 2.53 9.04 18.53
CA ARG A 155 3.19 8.28 19.63
C ARG A 155 4.51 7.67 19.14
N THR A 156 5.57 8.48 19.07
CA THR A 156 6.90 7.99 19.45
C THR A 156 6.88 7.79 20.97
N ALA A 157 6.28 6.69 21.41
CA ALA A 157 6.31 6.23 22.79
C ALA A 157 6.95 4.85 22.86
N GLY A 158 8.14 4.73 22.27
CA GLY A 158 9.12 3.71 22.62
C GLY A 158 10.32 4.44 23.20
N LYS A 159 10.54 4.31 24.51
CA LYS A 159 11.72 4.81 25.21
C LYS A 159 12.98 4.50 24.39
N ILE A 160 13.76 5.52 24.06
CA ILE A 160 15.19 5.34 23.84
C ILE A 160 15.73 4.90 25.20
N GLN A 161 15.96 3.59 25.37
CA GLN A 161 16.89 3.13 26.38
C GLN A 161 18.27 3.60 25.94
N SER A 162 18.80 4.57 26.67
CA SER A 162 20.23 4.86 26.69
C SER A 162 20.95 3.60 27.15
N TRP A 163 21.82 3.07 26.30
CA TRP A 163 22.85 2.14 26.74
C TRP A 163 24.03 3.01 27.16
N GLU A 164 24.33 3.02 28.46
CA GLU A 164 25.68 3.30 28.95
C GLU A 164 26.62 2.17 28.55
#